data_AF-A0A1Q5SW77-F1
#
_entry.id   AF-A0A1Q5SW77-F1
#
_cell.length_a   1.000
_cell.length_b   1.000
_cell.length_c   1.000
_cell.angle_alpha   90.00
_cell.angle_beta   90.00
_cell.angle_gamma   90.00
#
_symmetry.space_group_name_H-M   'P 1'
#
loop_
_entity.id
_entity.type
_entity.pdbx_description
1 polymer ?
#
loop_
_entity_poly.entity_id
_entity_poly.type
_entity_poly.pdbx_seq_one_letter_code
_entity_poly.pdbx_strand_id
1 'polypeptide(L)'
;MAILSAWFVDVVDTARLHAIALFCPTVRSERVFAAASPFVWEEVIQILRKIQPDNQSIPEPPRDERMTVGEVIPVARAAKLLAENFGQLGWTTMETCLEGGIKKDSAK
;
A
#
# COMPACT_ATOMS: atom_id res chain seq x y z
N MET A 1 -9.92 23.84 -1.94
CA MET A 1 -10.48 22.64 -1.29
C MET A 1 -9.36 21.63 -1.22
N ALA A 2 -8.92 21.22 -0.03
CA ALA A 2 -7.81 20.26 0.09
C ALA A 2 -8.30 18.85 -0.31
N ILE A 3 -7.52 18.15 -1.12
CA ILE A 3 -7.73 16.72 -1.38
C ILE A 3 -7.11 15.97 -0.20
N LEU A 4 -7.91 15.14 0.48
CA LEU A 4 -7.43 14.28 1.56
C LEU A 4 -6.77 13.04 0.95
N SER A 5 -5.56 12.73 1.39
CA SER A 5 -4.84 11.54 0.92
C SER A 5 -5.58 10.23 1.25
N ALA A 6 -5.44 9.26 0.35
CA ALA A 6 -5.94 7.91 0.54
C ALA A 6 -4.91 7.03 1.26
N TRP A 7 -5.37 5.86 1.72
CA TRP A 7 -4.50 4.79 2.19
C TRP A 7 -4.27 3.79 1.06
N PHE A 8 -3.06 3.24 0.97
CA PHE A 8 -2.77 2.14 0.06
C PHE A 8 -2.64 0.81 0.82
N VAL A 9 -2.71 -0.28 0.08
CA VAL A 9 -2.34 -1.62 0.54
C VAL A 9 -1.84 -2.44 -0.65
N ASP A 10 -0.83 -3.27 -0.41
CA ASP A 10 -0.33 -4.21 -1.41
C ASP A 10 -1.34 -5.34 -1.68
N VAL A 11 -1.41 -5.78 -2.94
CA VAL A 11 -2.37 -6.81 -3.37
C VAL A 11 -2.07 -8.18 -2.75
N VAL A 12 -0.81 -8.51 -2.53
CA VAL A 12 -0.39 -9.77 -1.88
C VAL A 12 -0.73 -9.74 -0.40
N ASP A 13 -0.51 -8.61 0.28
CA ASP A 13 -0.93 -8.42 1.66
C ASP A 13 -2.46 -8.58 1.80
N THR A 14 -3.22 -8.01 0.86
CA THR A 14 -4.68 -8.16 0.81
C THR A 14 -5.08 -9.62 0.62
N ALA A 15 -4.44 -10.35 -0.31
CA ALA A 15 -4.72 -11.76 -0.54
C ALA A 15 -4.41 -12.63 0.69
N ARG A 16 -3.27 -12.37 1.36
CA ARG A 16 -2.89 -13.05 2.62
C ARG A 16 -3.94 -12.84 3.70
N LEU A 17 -4.44 -11.62 3.88
CA LEU A 17 -5.48 -11.32 4.88
C LEU A 17 -6.79 -12.06 4.58
N HIS A 18 -7.19 -12.21 3.31
CA HIS A 18 -8.36 -13.00 2.95
C HIS A 18 -8.14 -14.49 3.25
N ALA A 19 -6.96 -15.04 2.95
CA ALA A 19 -6.62 -16.42 3.30
C ALA A 19 -6.65 -16.64 4.83
N ILE A 20 -6.10 -15.70 5.60
CA ILE A 20 -6.15 -15.73 7.08
C ILE A 20 -7.60 -15.68 7.56
N ALA A 21 -8.42 -14.78 7.03
CA ALA A 21 -9.81 -14.66 7.43
C ALA A 21 -10.62 -15.94 7.17
N LEU A 22 -10.22 -16.73 6.16
CA LEU A 22 -10.85 -18.00 5.84
C LEU A 22 -10.38 -19.15 6.75
N PHE A 23 -9.08 -19.22 7.05
CA PHE A 23 -8.47 -20.40 7.70
C PHE A 23 -8.08 -20.21 9.17
N CYS A 24 -7.88 -18.98 9.63
CA CYS A 24 -7.43 -18.73 10.99
C CYS A 24 -8.61 -18.80 11.98
N PRO A 25 -8.66 -19.79 12.88
CA PRO A 25 -9.81 -19.98 13.76
C PRO A 25 -9.99 -18.84 14.77
N THR A 26 -8.98 -18.00 14.98
CA THR A 26 -9.02 -16.83 15.88
C THR A 26 -9.66 -15.60 15.22
N VAL A 27 -9.86 -15.61 13.90
CA VAL A 27 -10.50 -14.53 13.15
C VAL A 27 -11.96 -14.89 12.94
N ARG A 28 -12.87 -14.27 13.71
CA ARG A 28 -14.32 -14.57 13.67
C ARG A 28 -15.13 -13.31 13.82
N SER A 29 -16.06 -13.08 12.87
CA SER A 29 -16.99 -11.95 12.89
C SER A 29 -16.31 -10.60 13.14
N GLU A 30 -15.06 -10.44 12.67
CA GLU A 30 -14.29 -9.20 12.82
C GLU A 30 -14.03 -8.53 11.47
N ARG A 31 -13.79 -7.22 11.51
CA ARG A 31 -13.38 -6.45 10.34
C ARG A 31 -11.86 -6.34 10.34
N VAL A 32 -11.22 -6.93 9.35
CA VAL A 32 -9.77 -6.84 9.15
C VAL A 32 -9.48 -5.66 8.23
N PHE A 33 -8.85 -4.60 8.76
CA PHE A 33 -8.59 -3.38 8.00
C PHE A 33 -7.23 -3.47 7.30
N ALA A 34 -7.29 -3.57 5.97
CA ALA A 34 -6.13 -3.60 5.10
C ALA A 34 -5.75 -2.17 4.69
N ALA A 35 -4.88 -1.51 5.47
CA ALA A 35 -4.42 -0.16 5.19
C ALA A 35 -2.98 -0.01 5.68
N ALA A 36 -2.02 -0.02 4.75
CA ALA A 36 -0.60 -0.06 5.05
C ALA A 36 -0.08 1.28 5.59
N SER A 37 -0.31 2.35 4.82
CA SER A 37 0.03 3.73 5.17
C SER A 37 -0.78 4.71 4.31
N PRO A 38 -1.06 5.94 4.77
CA PRO A 38 -1.48 7.03 3.88
C PRO A 38 -0.37 7.36 2.87
N PHE A 39 -0.76 7.94 1.74
CA PHE A 39 0.17 8.36 0.68
C PHE A 39 -0.26 9.64 -0.03
N VAL A 40 0.69 10.42 -0.52
CA VAL A 40 0.40 11.52 -1.46
C VAL A 40 0.89 11.18 -2.86
N TRP A 41 0.25 11.75 -3.88
CA TRP A 41 0.63 11.52 -5.28
C TRP A 41 2.04 12.00 -5.60
N GLU A 42 2.58 12.97 -4.86
CA GLU A 42 3.99 13.36 -4.97
C GLU A 42 4.93 12.17 -4.72
N GLU A 43 4.70 11.40 -3.65
CA GLU A 43 5.51 10.21 -3.32
C GLU A 43 5.36 9.14 -4.42
N VAL A 44 4.13 8.90 -4.88
CA VAL A 44 3.86 7.94 -5.96
C VAL A 44 4.62 8.34 -7.23
N ILE A 45 4.50 9.60 -7.66
CA ILE A 45 5.15 10.10 -8.88
C ILE A 45 6.67 10.06 -8.77
N GLN A 46 7.24 10.39 -7.60
CA GLN A 46 8.67 10.25 -7.36
C GLN A 46 9.14 8.80 -7.50
N ILE A 47 8.39 7.83 -6.98
CA ILE A 47 8.71 6.40 -7.12
C ILE A 47 8.56 5.97 -8.59
N LEU A 48 7.48 6.36 -9.28
CA LEU A 48 7.28 6.05 -10.69
C LEU A 48 8.43 6.56 -11.57
N ARG A 49 8.93 7.77 -11.31
CA ARG A 49 10.08 8.34 -12.01
C ARG A 49 11.38 7.58 -11.74
N LYS A 50 11.53 6.95 -10.57
CA LYS A 50 12.67 6.05 -10.30
C LYS A 50 12.55 4.73 -11.06
N ILE A 51 11.34 4.18 -11.15
CA ILE A 51 11.07 2.90 -11.83
C ILE A 51 11.20 3.05 -13.36
N GLN A 52 10.73 4.18 -13.91
CA GLN A 52 10.76 4.48 -15.35
C GLN A 52 11.32 5.90 -15.59
N PRO A 53 12.65 6.08 -15.49
CA PRO A 53 13.28 7.40 -15.62
C PRO A 53 13.11 8.04 -17.00
N ASP A 54 12.98 7.22 -18.05
CA ASP A 54 12.86 7.70 -19.44
C ASP A 54 11.39 7.98 -19.85
N ASN A 55 10.42 7.68 -18.98
CA ASN A 55 9.00 7.87 -19.27
C ASN A 55 8.57 9.34 -19.07
N GLN A 56 8.59 10.10 -20.16
CA GLN A 56 8.15 11.51 -20.18
C GLN A 56 6.63 11.71 -20.02
N SER A 57 5.84 10.63 -20.00
CA SER A 57 4.38 10.71 -19.85
C SER A 57 3.92 10.76 -18.38
N ILE A 58 4.85 10.64 -17.42
CA ILE A 58 4.52 10.73 -15.99
C ILE A 58 4.19 12.20 -15.66
N PRO A 59 2.94 12.52 -15.25
CA PRO A 59 2.52 13.89 -15.00
C PRO A 59 3.17 14.48 -13.72
N GLU A 60 3.05 15.80 -13.56
CA GLU A 60 3.38 16.47 -12.29
C GLU A 60 2.35 16.12 -11.20
N PRO A 61 2.76 16.09 -9.93
CA PRO A 61 1.85 15.85 -8.83
C PRO A 61 0.80 16.97 -8.70
N PRO A 62 -0.40 16.66 -8.16
CA PRO A 62 -1.40 17.67 -7.83
C PRO A 62 -0.83 18.74 -6.89
N ARG A 63 -1.21 19.99 -7.12
CA ARG A 63 -0.90 21.09 -6.19
C ARG A 63 -1.86 21.03 -4.99
N ASP A 64 -1.37 21.39 -3.82
CA ASP A 64 -2.14 21.50 -2.56
C ASP A 64 -2.69 20.16 -2.00
N GLU A 65 -2.08 19.04 -2.33
CA GLU A 65 -2.37 17.76 -1.66
C GLU A 65 -1.81 17.75 -0.24
N ARG A 66 -2.56 17.17 0.70
CA ARG A 66 -2.12 17.01 2.09
C ARG A 66 -2.31 15.58 2.55
N MET A 67 -1.30 15.07 3.23
CA MET A 67 -1.36 13.79 3.89
C MET A 67 -2.41 13.80 5.00
N THR A 68 -3.13 12.70 5.12
CA THR A 68 -4.20 12.49 6.07
C THR A 68 -3.58 12.34 7.45
N VAL A 69 -3.96 13.22 8.37
CA VAL A 69 -3.38 13.31 9.73
C VAL A 69 -4.12 12.37 10.71
N GLY A 70 -4.77 11.33 10.21
CA GLY A 70 -5.58 10.40 11.01
C GLY A 70 -5.05 8.97 10.95
N GLU A 71 -5.14 8.25 12.06
CA GLU A 71 -4.74 6.85 12.16
C GLU A 71 -5.96 5.92 12.01
N VAL A 72 -5.80 4.84 11.23
CA VAL A 72 -6.76 3.75 11.20
C VAL A 72 -6.39 2.75 12.31
N ILE A 73 -6.82 3.04 13.55
CA ILE A 73 -6.48 2.26 14.75
C ILE A 73 -6.60 0.73 14.57
N PRO A 74 -7.63 0.18 13.89
CA PRO A 74 -7.75 -1.27 13.71
C PRO A 74 -6.68 -1.94 12.81
N VAL A 75 -5.83 -1.18 12.12
CA VAL A 75 -4.77 -1.72 11.22
C VAL A 75 -3.77 -2.61 11.97
N ALA A 76 -3.50 -2.31 13.25
CA ALA A 76 -2.59 -3.10 14.07
C ALA A 76 -2.98 -4.59 14.13
N ARG A 77 -4.28 -4.90 14.11
CA ARG A 77 -4.79 -6.28 14.08
C ARG A 77 -4.39 -7.00 12.78
N ALA A 78 -4.53 -6.35 11.64
CA ALA A 78 -4.19 -6.92 10.34
C ALA A 78 -2.67 -7.12 10.19
N ALA A 79 -1.86 -6.15 10.62
CA ALA A 79 -0.40 -6.28 10.63
C ALA A 79 0.07 -7.47 11.48
N LYS A 80 -0.52 -7.63 12.69
CA LYS A 80 -0.23 -8.78 13.56
C LYS A 80 -0.60 -10.11 12.91
N LEU A 81 -1.74 -10.19 12.24
CA LEU A 81 -2.16 -11.39 11.52
C LEU A 81 -1.17 -11.79 10.41
N LEU A 82 -0.67 -10.82 9.63
CA LEU A 82 0.36 -11.07 8.61
C LEU A 82 1.67 -11.59 9.24
N ALA A 83 2.10 -11.00 10.36
CA ALA A 83 3.28 -11.44 11.08
C ALA A 83 3.15 -12.88 11.59
N GLU A 84 2.03 -13.21 12.24
CA GLU A 84 1.81 -14.52 12.86
C GLU A 84 1.66 -15.66 11.84
N ASN A 85 1.08 -15.39 10.67
CA ASN A 85 0.73 -16.44 9.69
C ASN A 85 1.71 -16.52 8.50
N PHE A 86 2.40 -15.43 8.16
CA PHE A 86 3.32 -15.37 7.02
C PHE A 86 4.74 -14.91 7.40
N GLY A 87 5.03 -14.68 8.69
CA GLY A 87 6.35 -14.25 9.15
C GLY A 87 6.74 -12.84 8.69
N GLN A 88 5.76 -12.04 8.29
CA GLN A 88 5.98 -10.73 7.69
C GLN A 88 6.21 -9.67 8.79
N LEU A 89 7.34 -8.95 8.73
CA LEU A 89 7.74 -7.98 9.77
C LEU A 89 6.91 -6.69 9.79
N GLY A 90 6.13 -6.42 8.75
CA GLY A 90 5.28 -5.24 8.59
C GLY A 90 4.63 -5.20 7.22
N TRP A 91 3.85 -4.16 6.92
CA TRP A 91 3.25 -4.01 5.59
C TRP A 91 4.28 -3.90 4.48
N THR A 92 3.93 -4.37 3.28
CA THR A 92 4.71 -4.12 2.08
C THR A 92 4.79 -2.62 1.80
N THR A 93 5.99 -2.11 1.51
CA THR A 93 6.21 -0.68 1.25
C THR A 93 5.58 -0.25 -0.06
N MET A 94 5.31 1.06 -0.21
CA MET A 94 4.77 1.61 -1.45
C MET A 94 5.70 1.36 -2.64
N GLU A 95 7.01 1.50 -2.44
CA GLU A 95 8.01 1.25 -3.48
C GLU A 95 7.92 -0.19 -3.99
N THR A 96 7.98 -1.19 -3.09
CA THR A 96 7.84 -2.60 -3.46
C THR A 96 6.49 -2.90 -4.11
N CYS A 97 5.41 -2.31 -3.60
CA CYS A 97 4.06 -2.46 -4.16
C CYS A 97 3.98 -1.95 -5.61
N LEU A 98 4.54 -0.77 -5.88
CA LEU A 98 4.55 -0.17 -7.22
C LEU A 98 5.49 -0.92 -8.17
N GLU A 99 6.67 -1.32 -7.70
CA GLU A 99 7.61 -2.12 -8.49
C GLU A 99 7.01 -3.46 -8.91
N GLY A 100 6.21 -4.11 -8.05
CA GLY A 100 5.54 -5.36 -8.38
C GLY A 100 4.43 -5.21 -9.43
N GLY A 101 3.83 -4.03 -9.55
CA GLY A 101 2.74 -3.74 -10.49
C GLY A 101 3.17 -3.18 -11.85
N ILE A 102 4.42 -2.73 -11.96
CA ILE A 102 4.90 -1.98 -13.14
C ILE A 102 6.01 -2.78 -13.83
N LYS A 103 5.87 -2.94 -15.15
CA LYS A 103 6.97 -3.47 -15.97
C LYS A 103 8.11 -2.44 -15.95
N LYS A 104 9.28 -2.83 -15.45
CA LYS A 104 10.50 -2.06 -15.63
C LYS A 104 10.75 -1.94 -17.13
N ASP A 105 11.06 -0.74 -17.61
CA ASP A 105 11.36 -0.55 -19.03
C ASP A 105 12.53 -1.46 -19.39
N SER A 106 12.24 -2.55 -20.08
CA SER A 106 13.25 -3.34 -20.75
C SER A 106 13.86 -2.42 -21.79
N ALA A 107 15.10 -2.00 -21.54
CA ALA A 107 15.92 -1.22 -22.45
C ALA A 107 15.68 -1.71 -23.88
N LYS A 108 15.15 -0.82 -24.71
CA LYS A 108 14.98 -1.08 -26.13
C LYS A 108 16.32 -0.85 -26.83
#